data_AF-A0A1G7FIZ1-F1
#
_entry.id   AF-A0A1G7FIZ1-F1
#
_cell.length_a   1.000
_cell.length_b   1.000
_cell.length_c   1.000
_cell.angle_alpha   90.00
_cell.angle_beta   90.00
_cell.angle_gamma   90.00
#
_symmetry.space_group_name_H-M   'P 1'
#
loop_
_entity.id
_entity.type
_entity.pdbx_description
1 polymer ?
#
loop_
_entity_poly.entity_id
_entity_poly.type
_entity_poly.pdbx_seq_one_letter_code
_entity_poly.pdbx_strand_id
1 'polypeptide(L)'
;MTIEDKQKAVQIFEEHPQLSKLWMNPKGEFFTSEDLAKNSLGKGETLECIDRVLEVESPATEQELTVDENIGQIEAEKAVSQVEQMLIDEQKGKNRAAIKKAAEKKISKLKKLNDDE
;
A
#
# COMPACT_ATOMS: atom_id res chain seq x y z
N MET A 1 -18.07 3.34 25.15
CA MET A 1 -17.15 2.37 24.50
C MET A 1 -15.79 2.26 25.20
N THR A 2 -15.30 1.03 25.41
CA THR A 2 -13.94 0.74 25.93
C THR A 2 -12.91 0.60 24.80
N ILE A 3 -11.61 0.43 25.14
CA ILE A 3 -10.56 0.16 24.14
C ILE A 3 -10.75 -1.21 23.47
N GLU A 4 -11.15 -2.22 24.25
CA GLU A 4 -11.39 -3.58 23.74
C GLU A 4 -12.55 -3.63 22.75
N ASP A 5 -13.61 -2.84 23.00
CA ASP A 5 -14.76 -2.73 22.09
C ASP A 5 -14.34 -2.12 20.74
N LYS A 6 -13.45 -1.12 20.75
CA LYS A 6 -12.91 -0.53 19.51
C LYS A 6 -12.13 -1.55 18.70
N GLN A 7 -11.28 -2.35 19.35
CA GLN A 7 -10.50 -3.39 18.68
C GLN A 7 -11.39 -4.46 18.07
N LYS A 8 -12.43 -4.89 18.78
CA LYS A 8 -13.43 -5.83 18.25
C LYS A 8 -14.19 -5.25 17.07
N ALA A 9 -14.60 -3.99 17.12
CA ALA A 9 -15.28 -3.32 16.01
C ALA A 9 -14.40 -3.28 14.76
N VAL A 10 -13.10 -2.98 14.89
CA VAL A 10 -12.13 -3.01 13.79
C VAL A 10 -12.04 -4.42 13.20
N GLN A 11 -11.88 -5.45 14.05
CA GLN A 11 -11.82 -6.84 13.59
C GLN A 11 -13.08 -7.25 12.81
N ILE A 12 -14.28 -6.85 13.28
CA ILE A 12 -15.54 -7.15 12.58
C ILE A 12 -15.57 -6.48 11.19
N PHE A 13 -15.04 -5.26 11.06
CA PHE A 13 -14.95 -4.60 9.75
C PHE A 13 -13.91 -5.23 8.82
N GLU A 14 -12.81 -5.79 9.34
CA GLU A 14 -11.82 -6.53 8.57
C GLU A 14 -12.39 -7.87 8.07
N GLU A 15 -13.10 -8.60 8.92
CA GLU A 15 -13.74 -9.88 8.58
C GLU A 15 -14.95 -9.73 7.64
N HIS A 16 -15.63 -8.57 7.70
CA HIS A 16 -16.77 -8.26 6.86
C HIS A 16 -16.61 -6.90 6.15
N PRO A 17 -15.78 -6.83 5.09
CA PRO A 17 -15.48 -5.59 4.38
C PRO A 17 -16.68 -4.93 3.69
N GLN A 18 -17.80 -5.61 3.57
CA GLN A 18 -19.05 -5.04 3.04
C GLN A 18 -19.79 -4.17 4.06
N LEU A 19 -19.46 -4.29 5.36
CA LEU A 19 -20.11 -3.51 6.41
C LEU A 19 -19.51 -2.10 6.44
N SER A 20 -20.38 -1.10 6.32
CA SER A 20 -20.00 0.31 6.47
C SER A 20 -20.23 0.82 7.88
N LYS A 21 -21.10 0.16 8.66
CA LYS A 21 -21.51 0.57 10.00
C LYS A 21 -21.76 -0.62 10.91
N LEU A 22 -21.51 -0.41 12.19
CA LEU A 22 -21.89 -1.30 13.28
C LEU A 22 -22.62 -0.49 14.35
N TRP A 23 -23.56 -1.15 15.02
CA TRP A 23 -24.30 -0.59 16.13
C TRP A 23 -23.95 -1.37 17.38
N MET A 24 -23.61 -0.68 18.46
CA MET A 24 -23.26 -1.30 19.73
C MET A 24 -24.27 -0.91 20.80
N ASN A 25 -24.76 -1.88 21.57
CA ASN A 25 -25.60 -1.60 22.74
C ASN A 25 -24.75 -1.34 24.00
N PRO A 26 -25.35 -0.88 25.11
CA PRO A 26 -24.63 -0.68 26.37
C PRO A 26 -24.01 -1.95 26.98
N LYS A 27 -24.42 -3.14 26.50
CA LYS A 27 -23.90 -4.45 26.94
C LYS A 27 -22.64 -4.88 26.17
N GLY A 28 -22.22 -4.12 25.15
CA GLY A 28 -21.06 -4.44 24.32
C GLY A 28 -21.34 -5.46 23.21
N GLU A 29 -22.60 -5.67 22.85
CA GLU A 29 -23.00 -6.48 21.70
C GLU A 29 -23.01 -5.63 20.43
N PHE A 30 -22.43 -6.15 19.36
CA PHE A 30 -22.38 -5.50 18.04
C PHE A 30 -23.45 -6.05 17.11
N PHE A 31 -24.05 -5.16 16.33
CA PHE A 31 -25.12 -5.46 15.39
C PHE A 31 -24.82 -4.82 14.03
N THR A 32 -25.12 -5.53 12.96
CA THR A 32 -24.98 -5.05 11.58
C THR A 32 -26.21 -4.28 11.08
N SER A 33 -27.32 -4.35 11.82
CA SER A 33 -28.58 -3.67 11.54
C SER A 33 -29.02 -2.85 12.75
N GLU A 34 -29.39 -1.59 12.52
CA GLU A 34 -29.89 -0.69 13.55
C GLU A 34 -31.18 -1.24 14.19
N ASP A 35 -32.06 -1.84 13.39
CA ASP A 35 -33.35 -2.36 13.87
C ASP A 35 -33.15 -3.55 14.81
N LEU A 36 -32.17 -4.41 14.53
CA LEU A 36 -31.80 -5.51 15.43
C LEU A 36 -31.17 -4.99 16.72
N ALA A 37 -30.34 -3.96 16.61
CA ALA A 37 -29.70 -3.34 17.76
C ALA A 37 -30.73 -2.68 18.70
N LYS A 38 -31.75 -2.01 18.13
CA LYS A 38 -32.85 -1.39 18.88
C LYS A 38 -33.63 -2.39 19.72
N ASN A 39 -33.80 -3.62 19.23
CA ASN A 39 -34.48 -4.68 19.98
C ASN A 39 -33.70 -5.14 21.22
N SER A 40 -32.39 -4.86 21.28
CA SER A 40 -31.56 -5.19 22.44
C SER A 40 -31.57 -4.10 23.53
N LEU A 41 -32.14 -2.92 23.25
CA LEU A 41 -32.19 -1.80 24.18
C LEU A 41 -33.24 -1.96 25.27
N GLY A 42 -32.83 -1.64 26.49
CA GLY A 42 -33.72 -1.34 27.61
C GLY A 42 -34.33 0.06 27.54
N LYS A 43 -35.27 0.33 28.45
CA LYS A 43 -35.98 1.62 28.50
C LYS A 43 -35.01 2.74 28.91
N GLY A 44 -34.76 3.69 28.00
CA GLY A 44 -33.84 4.81 28.22
C GLY A 44 -32.39 4.55 27.80
N GLU A 45 -32.10 3.39 27.22
CA GLU A 45 -30.79 3.09 26.65
C GLU A 45 -30.68 3.60 25.20
N THR A 46 -29.45 3.88 24.78
CA THR A 46 -29.13 4.37 23.43
C THR A 46 -28.07 3.50 22.79
N LEU A 47 -28.10 3.41 21.46
CA LEU A 47 -27.07 2.74 20.68
C LEU A 47 -25.90 3.68 20.39
N GLU A 48 -24.71 3.09 20.35
CA GLU A 48 -23.51 3.73 19.84
C GLU A 48 -23.34 3.30 18.37
N CYS A 49 -23.27 4.26 17.46
CA CYS A 49 -23.00 4.00 16.04
C CYS A 49 -21.49 4.07 15.82
N ILE A 50 -20.94 3.02 15.21
CA ILE A 50 -19.54 2.94 14.84
C ILE A 50 -19.50 2.85 13.33
N ASP A 51 -19.08 3.94 12.69
CA ASP A 51 -18.83 3.92 11.26
C ASP A 51 -17.50 3.21 11.00
N ARG A 52 -17.44 2.44 9.91
CA ARG A 52 -16.16 1.95 9.41
C ARG A 52 -15.37 3.16 8.98
N VAL A 53 -14.36 3.52 9.78
CA VAL A 53 -13.31 4.42 9.31
C VAL A 53 -12.56 3.61 8.27
N LEU A 54 -12.99 3.74 7.02
CA LEU A 54 -12.09 3.51 5.92
C LEU A 54 -11.01 4.57 6.13
N GLU A 55 -9.89 4.19 6.72
CA GLU A 55 -8.61 4.77 6.30
C GLU A 55 -8.50 4.42 4.82
N VAL A 56 -9.22 5.18 3.99
CA VAL A 56 -8.64 5.56 2.72
C VAL A 56 -7.32 6.17 3.16
N GLU A 57 -6.21 5.58 2.76
CA GLU A 57 -4.95 6.30 2.67
C GLU A 57 -5.13 7.45 1.66
N SER A 58 -6.03 8.38 1.95
CA SER A 58 -5.89 9.76 1.57
C SER A 58 -5.11 10.33 2.72
N PRO A 59 -3.79 10.59 2.55
CA PRO A 59 -3.04 11.26 3.59
C PRO A 59 -3.71 12.62 3.80
N ALA A 60 -4.58 12.71 4.81
CA ALA A 60 -5.06 13.97 5.35
C ALA A 60 -3.93 14.54 6.22
N THR A 61 -2.81 14.80 5.57
CA THR A 61 -1.97 15.92 5.91
C THR A 61 -2.39 17.00 4.92
N GLU A 62 -3.34 17.87 5.29
CA GLU A 62 -3.33 19.24 4.78
C GLU A 62 -2.07 19.93 5.34
N GLN A 63 -0.89 19.45 4.96
CA GLN A 63 0.28 20.27 4.84
C GLN A 63 0.21 20.78 3.41
N GLU A 64 -0.03 22.08 3.24
CA GLU A 64 0.39 22.77 2.04
C GLU A 64 1.90 22.53 1.89
N LEU A 65 2.28 21.42 1.23
CA LEU A 65 3.65 21.17 0.84
C LEU A 65 4.02 22.29 -0.12
N THR A 66 5.12 22.96 0.20
CA THR A 66 5.67 23.98 -0.69
C THR A 66 6.04 23.31 -2.03
N VAL A 67 6.02 24.07 -3.13
CA VAL A 67 6.29 23.53 -4.49
C VAL A 67 7.60 22.72 -4.53
N ASP A 68 8.59 23.09 -3.71
CA ASP A 68 9.89 22.44 -3.63
C ASP A 68 9.83 21.03 -2.99
N GLU A 69 8.95 20.81 -2.00
CA GLU A 69 8.79 19.51 -1.34
C GLU A 69 8.04 18.51 -2.24
N ASN A 70 7.10 19.00 -3.04
CA ASN A 70 6.40 18.19 -4.05
C ASN A 70 7.35 17.72 -5.16
N ILE A 71 8.28 18.57 -5.60
CA ILE A 71 9.30 18.19 -6.59
C ILE A 71 10.21 17.08 -6.03
N GLY A 72 10.63 17.21 -4.76
CA GLY A 72 11.48 16.21 -4.12
C GLY A 72 10.84 14.82 -4.04
N GLN A 73 9.54 14.75 -3.75
CA GLN A 73 8.81 13.47 -3.73
C GLN A 73 8.67 12.85 -5.12
N ILE A 74 8.38 13.66 -6.15
CA ILE A 74 8.30 13.19 -7.55
C ILE A 74 9.65 12.64 -8.03
N GLU A 75 10.76 13.25 -7.62
CA GLU A 75 12.11 12.77 -7.96
C GLU A 75 12.46 11.46 -7.24
N ALA A 76 12.05 11.31 -5.97
CA ALA A 76 12.23 10.09 -5.21
C ALA A 76 11.45 8.91 -5.82
N GLU A 77 10.20 9.14 -6.24
CA GLU A 77 9.37 8.11 -6.89
C GLU A 77 9.95 7.66 -8.24
N LYS A 78 10.48 8.61 -9.03
CA LYS A 78 11.21 8.30 -10.27
C LYS A 78 12.48 7.47 -10.01
N ALA A 79 13.18 7.72 -8.90
CA ALA A 79 14.35 6.93 -8.53
C ALA A 79 13.98 5.48 -8.19
N VAL A 80 12.85 5.25 -7.52
CA VAL A 80 12.36 3.89 -7.21
C VAL A 80 12.05 3.11 -8.49
N SER A 81 11.31 3.71 -9.44
CA SER A 81 11.02 3.06 -10.73
C SER A 81 12.29 2.74 -11.53
N GLN A 82 13.31 3.60 -11.46
CA GLN A 82 14.60 3.33 -12.10
C GLN A 82 15.32 2.14 -11.45
N VAL A 83 15.32 2.05 -10.12
CA VAL A 83 15.94 0.93 -9.38
C VAL A 83 15.24 -0.39 -9.69
N GLU A 84 13.90 -0.41 -9.73
CA GLU A 84 13.14 -1.61 -10.12
C GLU A 84 13.47 -2.07 -11.54
N GLN A 85 13.57 -1.13 -12.48
CA GLN A 85 13.92 -1.44 -13.87
C GLN A 85 15.36 -1.98 -13.98
N MET A 86 16.30 -1.45 -13.20
CA MET A 86 17.68 -1.97 -13.14
C MET A 86 17.72 -3.41 -12.59
N LEU A 87 16.97 -3.71 -11.53
CA LEU A 87 16.88 -5.06 -10.98
C LEU A 87 16.25 -6.06 -11.97
N ILE A 88 15.21 -5.62 -12.71
CA ILE A 88 14.60 -6.41 -13.78
C ILE A 88 15.61 -6.68 -14.91
N ASP A 89 16.39 -5.68 -15.31
CA ASP A 89 17.40 -5.81 -16.36
C ASP A 89 18.61 -6.67 -15.93
N GLU A 90 18.93 -6.68 -14.62
CA GLU A 90 19.91 -7.58 -14.00
C GLU A 90 19.40 -9.03 -13.97
N GLN A 91 18.18 -9.26 -13.47
CA GLN A 91 17.55 -10.59 -13.44
C GLN A 91 17.36 -11.19 -14.84
N LYS A 92 17.00 -10.36 -15.82
CA LYS A 92 16.87 -10.78 -17.23
C LYS A 92 18.23 -10.93 -17.92
N GLY A 93 19.34 -10.69 -17.23
CA GLY A 93 20.69 -10.87 -17.75
C GLY A 93 21.02 -9.98 -18.96
N LYS A 94 20.28 -8.88 -19.18
CA LYS A 94 20.52 -7.97 -20.32
C LYS A 94 21.91 -7.34 -20.24
N ASN A 95 22.34 -6.98 -19.02
CA ASN A 95 23.71 -6.51 -18.78
C ASN A 95 24.76 -7.58 -19.13
N ARG A 96 24.49 -8.86 -18.85
CA ARG A 96 25.38 -9.97 -19.25
C ARG A 96 25.44 -10.15 -20.77
N ALA A 97 24.32 -10.03 -21.47
CA ALA A 97 24.27 -10.10 -22.93
C ALA A 97 25.04 -8.93 -23.58
N ALA A 98 24.87 -7.72 -23.06
CA ALA A 98 25.60 -6.53 -23.52
C ALA A 98 27.10 -6.65 -23.29
N ILE A 99 27.52 -7.09 -22.09
CA ILE A 99 28.94 -7.33 -21.75
C ILE A 99 29.53 -8.43 -22.64
N LYS A 100 28.82 -9.55 -22.86
CA LYS A 100 29.26 -10.63 -23.74
C LYS A 100 29.48 -10.14 -25.17
N LYS A 101 28.53 -9.38 -25.72
CA LYS A 101 28.63 -8.79 -27.07
C LYS A 101 29.81 -7.81 -27.18
N ALA A 102 30.03 -6.99 -26.15
CA ALA A 102 31.17 -6.07 -26.11
C ALA A 102 32.50 -6.83 -26.03
N ALA A 103 32.57 -7.90 -25.23
CA ALA A 103 33.75 -8.75 -25.12
C ALA A 103 34.06 -9.49 -26.43
N GLU A 104 33.05 -10.08 -27.08
CA GLU A 104 33.18 -10.73 -28.39
C GLU A 104 33.72 -9.77 -29.47
N LYS A 105 33.21 -8.52 -29.48
CA LYS A 105 33.70 -7.48 -30.41
C LYS A 105 35.17 -7.14 -30.15
N LYS A 106 35.60 -7.04 -28.88
CA LYS A 106 37.01 -6.81 -28.53
C LYS A 106 37.89 -7.99 -28.91
N ILE A 107 37.46 -9.22 -28.64
CA ILE A 107 38.19 -10.45 -29.01
C ILE A 107 38.36 -10.54 -30.53
N SER A 108 37.32 -10.25 -31.31
CA SER A 108 37.41 -10.25 -32.78
C SER A 108 38.38 -9.18 -33.30
N LYS A 109 38.37 -7.99 -32.69
CA LYS A 109 39.31 -6.92 -33.07
C LYS A 109 40.76 -7.29 -32.76
N LEU A 110 41.01 -7.90 -31.60
CA LEU A 110 42.34 -8.38 -31.22
C LEU A 110 42.82 -9.54 -32.10
N LYS A 111 41.95 -10.48 -32.47
CA LYS A 111 42.30 -11.55 -33.41
C LYS A 111 42.73 -11.01 -34.77
N LYS A 112 41.96 -10.07 -35.34
CA LYS A 112 42.33 -9.43 -36.61
C LYS A 112 43.68 -8.72 -36.55
N LEU A 113 43.97 -8.01 -35.44
CA LEU A 113 45.26 -7.38 -35.22
C LEU A 113 46.42 -8.38 -35.10
N ASN A 114 46.15 -9.61 -34.66
CA ASN A 114 47.15 -10.68 -34.50
C ASN A 114 47.30 -11.57 -35.75
N ASP A 115 46.34 -11.51 -36.68
CA ASP A 115 46.35 -12.22 -37.97
C ASP A 115 46.92 -11.34 -39.10
N ASP A 116 47.09 -10.04 -38.87
CA ASP A 116 47.68 -9.04 -39.79
C ASP A 116 49.19 -8.77 -39.51
N GLU A 117 49.83 -9.56 -38.62
CA GLU A 117 51.30 -9.66 -38.39
C GLU A 117 51.89 -10.93 -39.02
#